data_AF-A0A2W1B804-F1
#
_entry.id   AF-A0A2W1B804-F1
#
_cell.length_a   1.000
_cell.length_b   1.000
_cell.length_c   1.000
_cell.angle_alpha   90.00
_cell.angle_beta   90.00
_cell.angle_gamma   90.00
#
_symmetry.space_group_name_H-M   'P 1'
#
loop_
_entity.id
_entity.type
_entity.pdbx_description
1 polymer ?
#
loop_
_entity_poly.entity_id
_entity_poly.type
_entity_poly.pdbx_seq_one_letter_code
_entity_poly.pdbx_strand_id
1 'polypeptide(L)'
;MNEFVSNKDTMIFTEDLKNMLHLAEPTDLKLILNMIKKFNSQNSELRFGSYVFGPVVMRMFHFLDAPKEALECFYDPKNDGFFDQLVSYHILLDLLYSHEMYDEMYKVFERAQNKQINMTKFPKYCVVMVLAACYKQNTPKSLEYASKLWSDMASAGTVPVRRACTFFAALALKQGAPHIAMESISSQRQHYVTIRNIKMDRVQKAAEKGANKDVLKQFEDIRKALKDRGLIDGSKVNTTLLAIYPQPHVPWELLPVPE
;
A
#
# COMPACT_ATOMS: atom_id res chain seq x y z
N MET A 1 28.77 -8.36 -19.66
CA MET A 1 28.33 -7.59 -18.46
C MET A 1 28.89 -8.12 -17.13
N ASN A 2 29.02 -9.44 -16.94
CA ASN A 2 29.66 -9.99 -15.73
C ASN A 2 31.07 -9.45 -15.44
N GLU A 3 31.85 -9.11 -16.46
CA GLU A 3 33.19 -8.51 -16.30
C GLU A 3 33.16 -7.10 -15.67
N PHE A 4 32.12 -6.30 -15.94
CA PHE A 4 31.94 -4.95 -15.38
C PHE A 4 31.59 -4.95 -13.90
N VAL A 5 31.12 -6.07 -13.36
CA VAL A 5 30.83 -6.21 -11.93
C VAL A 5 32.01 -6.84 -11.20
N SER A 6 32.70 -7.77 -11.85
CA SER A 6 33.81 -8.53 -11.26
C SER A 6 35.10 -7.73 -11.13
N ASN A 7 35.37 -6.79 -12.04
CA ASN A 7 36.56 -5.95 -12.00
C ASN A 7 36.35 -4.72 -11.11
N LYS A 8 37.23 -4.49 -10.11
CA LYS A 8 37.14 -3.35 -9.19
C LYS A 8 37.32 -1.99 -9.88
N ASP A 9 38.03 -1.94 -10.99
CA ASP A 9 38.39 -0.68 -11.67
C ASP A 9 37.35 -0.22 -12.69
N THR A 10 36.36 -1.06 -13.01
CA THR A 10 35.27 -0.70 -13.93
C THR A 10 34.19 0.09 -13.20
N MET A 11 33.72 1.19 -13.77
CA MET A 11 32.61 1.99 -13.22
C MET A 11 31.28 1.60 -13.89
N ILE A 12 30.17 1.79 -13.19
CA ILE A 12 28.83 1.62 -13.77
C ILE A 12 28.25 3.01 -14.02
N PHE A 13 27.94 3.34 -15.28
CA PHE A 13 27.31 4.62 -15.61
C PHE A 13 25.79 4.56 -15.46
N THR A 14 25.18 5.75 -15.38
CA THR A 14 23.71 5.89 -15.27
C THR A 14 22.98 5.14 -16.38
N GLU A 15 23.43 5.28 -17.63
CA GLU A 15 22.78 4.59 -18.76
C GLU A 15 23.00 3.06 -18.72
N ASP A 16 24.14 2.57 -18.19
CA ASP A 16 24.38 1.12 -18.05
C ASP A 16 23.35 0.50 -17.09
N LEU A 17 23.21 1.07 -15.89
CA LEU A 17 22.27 0.58 -14.91
C LEU A 17 20.84 0.73 -15.41
N LYS A 18 20.51 1.87 -16.04
CA LYS A 18 19.18 2.11 -16.60
C LYS A 18 18.83 1.08 -17.67
N ASN A 19 19.71 0.82 -18.63
CA ASN A 19 19.47 -0.18 -19.68
C ASN A 19 19.29 -1.57 -19.06
N MET A 20 20.11 -1.94 -18.08
CA MET A 20 19.99 -3.23 -17.40
C MET A 20 18.68 -3.41 -16.66
N LEU A 21 18.15 -2.36 -16.03
CA LEU A 21 16.87 -2.45 -15.33
C LEU A 21 15.68 -2.60 -16.29
N HIS A 22 15.77 -2.06 -17.52
CA HIS A 22 14.68 -2.16 -18.51
C HIS A 22 14.72 -3.46 -19.32
N LEU A 23 15.88 -4.11 -19.40
CA LEU A 23 16.09 -5.38 -20.12
C LEU A 23 16.16 -6.59 -19.18
N ALA A 24 15.94 -6.38 -17.88
CA ALA A 24 16.13 -7.39 -16.86
C ALA A 24 15.24 -8.62 -17.08
N GLU A 25 15.85 -9.80 -17.05
CA GLU A 25 15.16 -11.08 -16.92
C GLU A 25 15.42 -11.68 -15.53
N PRO A 26 14.63 -12.67 -15.07
CA PRO A 26 14.84 -13.30 -13.75
C PRO A 26 16.26 -13.86 -13.56
N THR A 27 16.90 -14.33 -14.64
CA THR A 27 18.28 -14.85 -14.61
C THR A 27 19.33 -13.78 -14.32
N ASP A 28 19.02 -12.50 -14.55
CA ASP A 28 19.94 -11.37 -14.39
C ASP A 28 19.91 -10.76 -13.00
N LEU A 29 18.97 -11.16 -12.12
CA LEU A 29 18.77 -10.55 -10.81
C LEU A 29 20.05 -10.45 -9.99
N LYS A 30 20.86 -11.51 -9.96
CA LYS A 30 22.14 -11.51 -9.23
C LYS A 30 23.12 -10.47 -9.79
N LEU A 31 23.20 -10.35 -11.12
CA LEU A 31 24.05 -9.36 -11.77
C LEU A 31 23.57 -7.95 -11.43
N ILE A 32 22.27 -7.69 -11.56
CA ILE A 32 21.64 -6.40 -11.29
C ILE A 32 21.82 -5.98 -9.82
N LEU A 33 21.62 -6.89 -8.87
CA LEU A 33 21.85 -6.62 -7.44
C LEU A 33 23.29 -6.16 -7.19
N ASN A 34 24.27 -6.81 -7.80
CA ASN A 34 25.66 -6.40 -7.68
C ASN A 34 25.92 -5.06 -8.38
N MET A 35 25.28 -4.80 -9.52
CA MET A 35 25.38 -3.52 -10.22
C MET A 35 24.82 -2.38 -9.38
N ILE A 36 23.66 -2.56 -8.73
CA ILE A 36 23.05 -1.56 -7.85
C ILE A 36 23.99 -1.26 -6.67
N LYS A 37 24.50 -2.30 -6.00
CA LYS A 37 25.44 -2.15 -4.87
C LYS A 37 26.69 -1.38 -5.30
N LYS A 38 27.27 -1.75 -6.44
CA LYS A 38 28.47 -1.10 -6.98
C LYS A 38 28.17 0.36 -7.37
N PHE A 39 27.07 0.61 -8.08
CA PHE A 39 26.63 1.94 -8.48
C PHE A 39 26.35 2.87 -7.30
N ASN A 40 25.79 2.36 -6.20
CA ASN A 40 25.57 3.19 -5.01
C ASN A 40 26.86 3.39 -4.18
N SER A 41 27.81 2.46 -4.23
CA SER A 41 29.07 2.58 -3.49
C SER A 41 30.18 3.34 -4.22
N GLN A 42 30.10 3.48 -5.55
CA GLN A 42 31.07 4.25 -6.33
C GLN A 42 30.95 5.76 -6.08
N ASN A 43 32.06 6.48 -6.30
CA ASN A 43 32.26 7.87 -5.92
C ASN A 43 31.11 8.79 -6.38
N SER A 44 30.47 9.49 -5.44
CA SER A 44 29.23 10.25 -5.67
C SER A 44 29.41 11.43 -6.63
N GLU A 45 30.63 11.97 -6.73
CA GLU A 45 30.98 13.05 -7.67
C GLU A 45 30.81 12.64 -9.15
N LEU A 46 30.81 11.34 -9.44
CA LEU A 46 30.66 10.79 -10.80
C LEU A 46 29.21 10.40 -11.13
N ARG A 47 28.26 10.60 -10.21
CA ARG A 47 26.83 10.43 -10.52
C ARG A 47 26.34 11.63 -11.32
N PHE A 48 26.62 11.62 -12.61
CA PHE A 48 26.08 12.60 -13.54
C PHE A 48 24.58 12.36 -13.73
N GLY A 49 23.77 13.34 -13.35
CA GLY A 49 22.34 13.40 -13.65
C GLY A 49 21.42 13.36 -12.43
N SER A 50 20.23 13.93 -12.58
CA SER A 50 19.14 13.95 -11.60
C SER A 50 18.29 12.68 -11.61
N TYR A 51 18.79 11.59 -12.19
CA TYR A 51 18.00 10.38 -12.41
C TYR A 51 17.75 9.63 -11.09
N VAL A 52 16.50 9.25 -10.86
CA VAL A 52 16.05 8.62 -9.62
C VAL A 52 15.81 7.13 -9.86
N PHE A 53 16.75 6.30 -9.41
CA PHE A 53 16.71 4.86 -9.63
C PHE A 53 15.74 4.10 -8.72
N GLY A 54 15.54 4.52 -7.47
CA GLY A 54 14.78 3.75 -6.47
C GLY A 54 13.44 3.22 -6.98
N PRO A 55 12.54 4.06 -7.55
CA PRO A 55 11.27 3.61 -8.08
C PRO A 55 11.40 2.70 -9.31
N VAL A 56 12.44 2.88 -10.12
CA VAL A 56 12.68 2.09 -11.34
C VAL A 56 13.11 0.67 -10.95
N VAL A 57 14.03 0.55 -10.00
CA VAL A 57 14.47 -0.73 -9.44
C VAL A 57 13.29 -1.46 -8.78
N MET A 58 12.46 -0.75 -8.01
CA MET A 58 11.29 -1.38 -7.39
C MET A 58 10.24 -1.83 -8.41
N ARG A 59 10.03 -1.09 -9.49
CA ARG A 59 9.17 -1.54 -10.61
C ARG A 59 9.74 -2.76 -11.32
N MET A 60 11.06 -2.84 -11.48
CA MET A 60 11.71 -4.02 -12.06
C MET A 60 11.46 -5.25 -11.18
N PHE A 61 11.68 -5.17 -9.87
CA PHE A 61 11.36 -6.29 -8.97
C PHE A 61 9.89 -6.66 -8.98
N HIS A 62 9.00 -5.66 -9.09
CA HIS A 62 7.56 -5.88 -9.22
C HIS A 62 7.21 -6.62 -10.51
N PHE A 63 7.78 -6.19 -11.65
CA PHE A 63 7.59 -6.83 -12.95
C PHE A 63 8.14 -8.27 -12.99
N LEU A 64 9.29 -8.50 -12.36
CA LEU A 64 9.92 -9.82 -12.27
C LEU A 64 9.35 -10.71 -11.16
N ASP A 65 8.35 -10.22 -10.41
CA ASP A 65 7.72 -10.91 -9.29
C ASP A 65 8.72 -11.44 -8.24
N ALA A 66 9.69 -10.60 -7.86
CA ALA A 66 10.85 -10.98 -7.04
C ALA A 66 10.86 -10.27 -5.66
N PRO A 67 9.91 -10.57 -4.75
CA PRO A 67 9.73 -9.85 -3.48
C PRO A 67 10.90 -10.03 -2.50
N LYS A 68 11.54 -11.19 -2.49
CA LYS A 68 12.63 -11.50 -1.54
C LYS A 68 13.90 -10.76 -1.91
N GLU A 69 14.24 -10.75 -3.19
CA GLU A 69 15.35 -10.03 -3.77
C GLU A 69 15.16 -8.51 -3.62
N ALA A 70 13.92 -8.03 -3.77
CA ALA A 70 13.57 -6.63 -3.51
C ALA A 70 13.89 -6.24 -2.06
N LEU A 71 13.52 -7.07 -1.09
CA LEU A 71 13.82 -6.86 0.32
C LEU A 71 15.31 -6.92 0.62
N GLU A 72 16.03 -7.92 0.08
CA GLU A 72 17.49 -8.01 0.21
C GLU A 72 18.15 -6.72 -0.30
N CYS A 73 17.77 -6.29 -1.50
CA CYS A 73 18.30 -5.08 -2.11
C CYS A 73 17.98 -3.83 -1.29
N PHE A 74 16.75 -3.73 -0.78
CA PHE A 74 16.25 -2.58 -0.01
C PHE A 74 16.94 -2.43 1.34
N TYR A 75 17.25 -3.54 2.01
CA TYR A 75 17.89 -3.56 3.33
C TYR A 75 19.42 -3.65 3.28
N ASP A 76 20.04 -3.82 2.10
CA ASP A 76 21.50 -3.82 1.98
C ASP A 76 22.07 -2.45 2.44
N PRO A 77 22.98 -2.41 3.43
CA PRO A 77 23.61 -1.18 3.90
C PRO A 77 24.35 -0.40 2.81
N LYS A 78 24.86 -1.09 1.77
CA LYS A 78 25.52 -0.44 0.62
C LYS A 78 24.55 0.36 -0.24
N ASN A 79 23.25 0.15 -0.07
CA ASN A 79 22.18 0.84 -0.78
C ASN A 79 21.51 1.93 0.08
N ASP A 80 22.14 2.37 1.17
CA ASP A 80 21.59 3.49 1.96
C ASP A 80 21.43 4.75 1.10
N GLY A 81 20.34 5.48 1.32
CA GLY A 81 19.96 6.64 0.52
C GLY A 81 19.40 6.33 -0.88
N PHE A 82 19.69 5.16 -1.45
CA PHE A 82 19.32 4.83 -2.83
C PHE A 82 17.80 4.81 -3.05
N PHE A 83 17.06 4.30 -2.07
CA PHE A 83 15.61 4.14 -2.11
C PHE A 83 14.85 5.22 -1.34
N ASP A 84 15.49 6.32 -0.95
CA ASP A 84 14.89 7.40 -0.13
C ASP A 84 13.93 8.29 -0.94
N GLN A 85 12.97 7.64 -1.62
CA GLN A 85 11.84 8.26 -2.30
C GLN A 85 10.57 7.52 -1.87
N LEU A 86 9.55 8.25 -1.47
CA LEU A 86 8.29 7.66 -0.97
C LEU A 86 7.64 6.68 -1.95
N VAL A 87 7.83 6.92 -3.26
CA VAL A 87 7.32 6.04 -4.32
C VAL A 87 8.02 4.67 -4.31
N SER A 88 9.31 4.60 -4.01
CA SER A 88 10.07 3.34 -3.89
C SER A 88 9.48 2.46 -2.79
N TYR A 89 9.18 3.05 -1.63
CA TYR A 89 8.53 2.37 -0.50
C TYR A 89 7.12 1.90 -0.88
N HIS A 90 6.35 2.74 -1.57
CA HIS A 90 4.99 2.38 -2.00
C HIS A 90 5.00 1.17 -2.95
N ILE A 91 5.87 1.16 -3.97
CA ILE A 91 5.97 0.02 -4.92
C ILE A 91 6.43 -1.25 -4.22
N LEU A 92 7.38 -1.16 -3.28
CA LEU A 92 7.79 -2.32 -2.49
C LEU A 92 6.64 -2.85 -1.64
N LEU A 93 5.90 -1.98 -0.94
CA LEU A 93 4.73 -2.38 -0.16
C LEU A 93 3.65 -3.02 -1.02
N ASP A 94 3.46 -2.54 -2.25
CA ASP A 94 2.56 -3.08 -3.27
C ASP A 94 2.92 -4.52 -3.63
N LEU A 95 4.19 -4.75 -4.00
CA LEU A 95 4.73 -6.08 -4.26
C LEU A 95 4.55 -7.01 -3.06
N LEU A 96 4.94 -6.58 -1.85
CA LEU A 96 4.83 -7.41 -0.65
C LEU A 96 3.37 -7.74 -0.29
N TYR A 97 2.46 -6.79 -0.47
CA TYR A 97 1.03 -7.03 -0.25
C TYR A 97 0.49 -8.12 -1.17
N SER A 98 0.93 -8.10 -2.43
CA SER A 98 0.51 -9.08 -3.44
C SER A 98 0.95 -10.51 -3.13
N HIS A 99 2.05 -10.65 -2.37
CA HIS A 99 2.58 -11.92 -1.87
C HIS A 99 2.19 -12.24 -0.42
N GLU A 100 1.26 -11.47 0.16
CA GLU A 100 0.81 -11.62 1.55
C GLU A 100 1.95 -11.54 2.60
N MET A 101 3.05 -10.86 2.28
CA MET A 101 4.24 -10.67 3.13
C MET A 101 4.04 -9.51 4.12
N TYR A 102 3.00 -9.62 4.96
CA TYR A 102 2.53 -8.50 5.78
C TYR A 102 3.49 -8.08 6.90
N ASP A 103 4.21 -9.03 7.50
CA ASP A 103 5.19 -8.72 8.55
C ASP A 103 6.35 -7.88 7.99
N GLU A 104 6.79 -8.19 6.77
CA GLU A 104 7.78 -7.41 6.02
C GLU A 104 7.24 -6.02 5.65
N MET A 105 5.96 -5.91 5.25
CA MET A 105 5.33 -4.62 5.01
C MET A 105 5.41 -3.70 6.23
N TYR A 106 5.14 -4.22 7.43
CA TYR A 106 5.23 -3.42 8.67
C TYR A 106 6.65 -2.90 8.91
N LYS A 107 7.68 -3.74 8.67
CA LYS A 107 9.10 -3.33 8.80
C LYS A 107 9.51 -2.29 7.76
N VAL A 108 9.04 -2.43 6.52
CA VAL A 108 9.30 -1.44 5.44
C VAL A 108 8.64 -0.10 5.79
N PHE A 109 7.42 -0.13 6.29
CA PHE A 109 6.72 1.07 6.71
C PHE A 109 7.40 1.74 7.91
N GLU A 110 7.77 0.98 8.95
CA GLU A 110 8.51 1.49 10.11
C GLU A 110 9.81 2.19 9.69
N ARG A 111 10.56 1.60 8.75
CA ARG A 111 11.75 2.27 8.18
C ARG A 111 11.40 3.60 7.54
N ALA A 112 10.29 3.69 6.80
CA ALA A 112 9.81 4.93 6.21
C ALA A 112 9.49 5.99 7.29
N GLN A 113 8.84 5.57 8.38
CA GLN A 113 8.54 6.44 9.52
C GLN A 113 9.80 6.94 10.21
N ASN A 114 10.83 6.10 10.34
CA ASN A 114 12.08 6.45 10.99
C ASN A 114 12.95 7.37 10.12
N LYS A 115 13.00 7.11 8.81
CA LYS A 115 13.73 7.97 7.84
C LYS A 115 13.07 9.33 7.66
N GLN A 116 11.74 9.43 7.84
CA GLN A 116 10.97 10.66 7.65
C GLN A 116 11.27 11.36 6.31
N ILE A 117 11.30 10.59 5.22
CA ILE A 117 11.58 11.10 3.87
C ILE A 117 10.60 12.23 3.56
N ASN A 118 11.11 13.37 3.10
CA ASN A 118 10.34 14.61 2.89
C ASN A 118 9.63 15.13 4.15
N MET A 119 10.24 14.97 5.33
CA MET A 119 9.75 15.45 6.62
C MET A 119 8.37 14.90 7.00
N THR A 120 7.99 13.72 6.48
CA THR A 120 6.73 13.08 6.85
C THR A 120 6.96 11.73 7.50
N LYS A 121 6.39 11.56 8.71
CA LYS A 121 6.34 10.29 9.43
C LYS A 121 5.24 9.35 8.89
N PHE A 122 4.28 9.88 8.14
CA PHE A 122 3.10 9.13 7.67
C PHE A 122 2.87 9.34 6.16
N PRO A 123 3.72 8.74 5.31
CA PRO A 123 3.52 8.82 3.86
C PRO A 123 2.15 8.28 3.45
N LYS A 124 1.33 9.14 2.80
CA LYS A 124 -0.10 8.91 2.56
C LYS A 124 -0.40 7.52 1.95
N TYR A 125 0.33 7.13 0.91
CA TYR A 125 0.08 5.87 0.21
C TYR A 125 0.65 4.65 0.94
N CYS A 126 1.77 4.79 1.66
CA CYS A 126 2.28 3.72 2.50
C CYS A 126 1.31 3.41 3.66
N VAL A 127 0.68 4.43 4.26
CA VAL A 127 -0.38 4.25 5.26
C VAL A 127 -1.57 3.47 4.67
N VAL A 128 -1.97 3.77 3.43
CA VAL A 128 -3.05 3.02 2.76
C VAL A 128 -2.68 1.54 2.62
N MET A 129 -1.46 1.24 2.17
CA MET A 129 -0.98 -0.15 2.01
C MET A 129 -0.97 -0.93 3.33
N VAL A 130 -0.47 -0.31 4.40
CA VAL A 130 -0.41 -0.96 5.71
C VAL A 130 -1.79 -1.19 6.30
N LEU A 131 -2.72 -0.24 6.17
CA LEU A 131 -4.10 -0.44 6.62
C LEU A 131 -4.85 -1.47 5.75
N ALA A 132 -4.51 -1.57 4.46
CA ALA A 132 -5.00 -2.64 3.59
C ALA A 132 -4.50 -4.01 4.06
N ALA A 133 -3.22 -4.12 4.44
CA ALA A 133 -2.64 -5.33 5.02
C ALA A 133 -3.37 -5.72 6.32
N CYS A 134 -3.60 -4.76 7.23
CA CYS A 134 -4.34 -5.04 8.46
C CYS A 134 -5.77 -5.52 8.16
N TYR A 135 -6.47 -4.88 7.23
CA TYR A 135 -7.81 -5.29 6.80
C TYR A 135 -7.85 -6.71 6.23
N LYS A 136 -6.84 -7.07 5.43
CA LYS A 136 -6.74 -8.39 4.79
C LYS A 136 -6.43 -9.48 5.82
N GLN A 137 -5.54 -9.23 6.78
CA GLN A 137 -5.26 -10.14 7.89
C GLN A 137 -6.47 -10.34 8.81
N ASN A 138 -7.21 -9.26 9.10
CA ASN A 138 -8.44 -9.30 9.90
C ASN A 138 -8.29 -10.06 11.24
N THR A 139 -7.23 -9.79 11.99
CA THR A 139 -6.96 -10.34 13.32
C THR A 139 -7.06 -9.26 14.41
N PRO A 140 -7.25 -9.63 15.69
CA PRO A 140 -7.19 -8.66 16.80
C PRO A 140 -5.87 -7.88 16.82
N LYS A 141 -4.74 -8.53 16.56
CA LYS A 141 -3.41 -7.89 16.47
C LYS A 141 -3.35 -6.86 15.35
N SER A 142 -3.95 -7.15 14.18
CA SER A 142 -4.00 -6.21 13.07
C SER A 142 -4.88 -4.98 13.38
N LEU A 143 -5.97 -5.16 14.14
CA LEU A 143 -6.80 -4.04 14.60
C LEU A 143 -6.05 -3.18 15.63
N GLU A 144 -5.35 -3.81 16.56
CA GLU A 144 -4.53 -3.12 17.56
C GLU A 144 -3.45 -2.27 16.88
N TYR A 145 -2.70 -2.86 15.95
CA TYR A 145 -1.71 -2.13 15.16
C TYR A 145 -2.34 -0.96 14.39
N ALA A 146 -3.44 -1.19 13.67
CA ALA A 146 -4.12 -0.16 12.90
C ALA A 146 -4.65 0.98 13.79
N SER A 147 -5.17 0.65 14.97
CA SER A 147 -5.68 1.64 15.94
C SER A 147 -4.54 2.47 16.54
N LYS A 148 -3.41 1.83 16.86
CA LYS A 148 -2.21 2.54 17.30
C LYS A 148 -1.70 3.50 16.22
N LEU A 149 -1.57 3.02 14.98
CA LEU A 149 -1.18 3.86 13.84
C LEU A 149 -2.14 5.04 13.66
N TRP A 150 -3.44 4.81 13.80
CA TRP A 150 -4.45 5.86 13.71
C TRP A 150 -4.28 6.93 14.80
N SER A 151 -4.07 6.51 16.05
CA SER A 151 -3.82 7.40 17.19
C SER A 151 -2.52 8.20 17.02
N ASP A 152 -1.44 7.54 16.56
CA ASP A 152 -0.16 8.17 16.30
C ASP A 152 -0.27 9.26 15.21
N MET A 153 -1.05 8.99 14.14
CA MET A 153 -1.34 9.99 13.10
C MET A 153 -2.16 11.16 13.63
N ALA A 154 -3.23 10.88 14.39
CA ALA A 154 -4.09 11.92 14.97
C ALA A 154 -3.31 12.84 15.92
N SER A 155 -2.46 12.26 16.77
CA SER A 155 -1.59 12.99 17.69
C SER A 155 -0.58 13.90 16.97
N ALA A 156 -0.14 13.49 15.77
CA ALA A 156 0.72 14.29 14.91
C ALA A 156 -0.05 15.29 14.01
N GLY A 157 -1.37 15.43 14.17
CA GLY A 157 -2.21 16.30 13.35
C GLY A 157 -2.35 15.84 11.89
N THR A 158 -2.03 14.58 11.58
CA THR A 158 -2.13 14.02 10.23
C THR A 158 -3.51 13.42 9.99
N VAL A 159 -4.21 13.92 8.95
CA VAL A 159 -5.51 13.37 8.55
C VAL A 159 -5.32 12.31 7.45
N PRO A 160 -5.75 11.06 7.67
CA PRO A 160 -5.63 10.01 6.66
C PRO A 160 -6.50 10.30 5.42
N VAL A 161 -6.05 9.81 4.28
CA VAL A 161 -6.84 9.87 3.04
C VAL A 161 -8.03 8.92 3.11
N ARG A 162 -9.10 9.21 2.36
CA ARG A 162 -10.34 8.41 2.33
C ARG A 162 -10.13 6.90 2.24
N ARG A 163 -9.17 6.45 1.40
CA ARG A 163 -8.86 5.02 1.23
C ARG A 163 -8.35 4.39 2.54
N ALA A 164 -7.45 5.07 3.25
CA ALA A 164 -6.96 4.64 4.55
C ALA A 164 -8.09 4.56 5.59
N CYS A 165 -8.95 5.59 5.66
CA CYS A 165 -10.15 5.58 6.50
C CYS A 165 -11.05 4.38 6.19
N THR A 166 -11.22 4.07 4.91
CA THR A 166 -12.09 2.97 4.46
C THR A 166 -11.57 1.62 4.93
N PHE A 167 -10.27 1.33 4.75
CA PHE A 167 -9.67 0.09 5.22
C PHE A 167 -9.76 -0.06 6.74
N PHE A 168 -9.45 1.00 7.48
CA PHE A 168 -9.51 0.97 8.94
C PHE A 168 -10.95 0.78 9.46
N ALA A 169 -11.91 1.53 8.91
CA ALA A 169 -13.32 1.38 9.28
C ALA A 169 -13.86 -0.01 8.94
N ALA A 170 -13.50 -0.55 7.78
CA ALA A 170 -13.91 -1.89 7.37
C ALA A 170 -13.33 -2.97 8.29
N LEU A 171 -12.06 -2.83 8.69
CA LEU A 171 -11.42 -3.72 9.67
C LEU A 171 -12.14 -3.66 11.01
N ALA A 172 -12.38 -2.47 11.53
CA ALA A 172 -13.10 -2.26 12.78
C ALA A 172 -14.52 -2.87 12.73
N LEU A 173 -15.25 -2.71 11.62
CA LEU A 173 -16.54 -3.35 11.44
C LEU A 173 -16.44 -4.88 11.43
N LYS A 174 -15.43 -5.48 10.76
CA LYS A 174 -15.23 -6.93 10.75
C LYS A 174 -14.89 -7.48 12.14
N GLN A 175 -14.16 -6.71 12.94
CA GLN A 175 -13.81 -7.06 14.32
C GLN A 175 -14.90 -6.70 15.34
N GLY A 176 -16.08 -6.24 14.90
CA GLY A 176 -17.19 -5.95 15.80
C GLY A 176 -17.03 -4.65 16.61
N ALA A 177 -16.18 -3.73 16.19
CA ALA A 177 -15.94 -2.42 16.81
C ALA A 177 -16.53 -1.25 15.98
N PRO A 178 -17.88 -1.13 15.88
CA PRO A 178 -18.51 -0.13 15.03
C PRO A 178 -18.29 1.32 15.47
N HIS A 179 -17.95 1.57 16.74
CA HIS A 179 -17.65 2.91 17.23
C HIS A 179 -16.34 3.44 16.61
N ILE A 180 -15.28 2.63 16.60
CA ILE A 180 -14.00 2.93 15.91
C ILE A 180 -14.22 3.18 14.41
N ALA A 181 -15.07 2.37 13.78
CA ALA A 181 -15.39 2.54 12.36
C ALA A 181 -16.05 3.90 12.06
N MET A 182 -16.87 4.42 12.97
CA MET A 182 -17.55 5.70 12.80
C MET A 182 -16.65 6.89 13.08
N GLU A 183 -15.82 6.78 14.10
CA GLU A 183 -14.80 7.78 14.42
C GLU A 183 -13.85 7.98 13.25
N SER A 184 -13.36 6.87 12.67
CA SER A 184 -12.38 6.90 11.57
C SER A 184 -12.88 7.53 10.26
N ILE A 185 -14.21 7.60 10.05
CA ILE A 185 -14.82 8.24 8.89
C ILE A 185 -15.45 9.62 9.19
N SER A 186 -15.44 10.05 10.45
CA SER A 186 -16.12 11.28 10.89
C SER A 186 -15.57 12.54 10.22
N SER A 187 -14.26 12.58 9.99
CA SER A 187 -13.56 13.69 9.33
C SER A 187 -13.69 13.70 7.80
N GLN A 188 -14.30 12.68 7.20
CA GLN A 188 -14.43 12.55 5.75
C GLN A 188 -15.69 13.26 5.22
N ARG A 189 -15.73 13.54 3.91
CA ARG A 189 -16.93 14.11 3.30
C ARG A 189 -18.08 13.09 3.32
N GLN A 190 -19.16 13.45 4.00
CA GLN A 190 -20.27 12.55 4.31
C GLN A 190 -21.11 12.13 3.09
N HIS A 191 -20.98 12.83 1.96
CA HIS A 191 -21.68 12.52 0.71
C HIS A 191 -20.97 11.46 -0.14
N TYR A 192 -19.73 11.07 0.19
CA TYR A 192 -19.03 10.02 -0.55
C TYR A 192 -19.75 8.69 -0.43
N VAL A 193 -19.96 8.02 -1.57
CA VAL A 193 -20.59 6.70 -1.68
C VAL A 193 -19.95 5.70 -0.73
N THR A 194 -18.61 5.64 -0.68
CA THR A 194 -17.87 4.76 0.24
C THR A 194 -18.20 5.00 1.72
N ILE A 195 -18.36 6.26 2.13
CA ILE A 195 -18.68 6.63 3.52
C ILE A 195 -20.13 6.25 3.85
N ARG A 196 -21.04 6.43 2.90
CA ARG A 196 -22.44 5.97 3.02
C ARG A 196 -22.51 4.44 3.11
N ASN A 197 -21.75 3.71 2.29
CA ASN A 197 -21.65 2.25 2.33
C ASN A 197 -21.17 1.75 3.71
N ILE A 198 -20.15 2.38 4.30
CA ILE A 198 -19.67 2.01 5.64
C ILE A 198 -20.77 2.19 6.70
N LYS A 199 -21.52 3.29 6.63
CA LYS A 199 -22.65 3.53 7.53
C LYS A 199 -23.77 2.50 7.32
N MET A 200 -24.06 2.15 6.07
CA MET A 200 -25.05 1.12 5.73
C MET A 200 -24.65 -0.24 6.28
N ASP A 201 -23.40 -0.67 6.11
CA ASP A 201 -22.90 -1.94 6.67
C ASP A 201 -22.98 -1.95 8.20
N ARG A 202 -22.72 -0.81 8.86
CA ARG A 202 -22.90 -0.68 10.32
C ARG A 202 -24.37 -0.90 10.73
N VAL A 203 -25.30 -0.22 10.07
CA VAL A 203 -26.73 -0.30 10.37
C VAL A 203 -27.26 -1.71 10.07
N GLN A 204 -26.82 -2.32 8.96
CA GLN A 204 -27.12 -3.71 8.64
C GLN A 204 -26.73 -4.65 9.78
N LYS A 205 -25.48 -4.56 10.26
CA LYS A 205 -24.99 -5.38 11.38
C LYS A 205 -25.78 -5.16 12.68
N ALA A 206 -26.24 -3.93 12.92
CA ALA A 206 -27.08 -3.64 14.09
C ALA A 206 -28.49 -4.25 13.95
N ALA A 207 -29.10 -4.15 12.76
CA ALA A 207 -30.39 -4.77 12.47
C ALA A 207 -30.33 -6.31 12.56
N GLU A 208 -29.26 -6.92 12.04
CA GLU A 208 -29.01 -8.36 12.13
C GLU A 208 -28.89 -8.82 13.58
N LYS A 209 -28.19 -8.07 14.44
CA LYS A 209 -28.10 -8.36 15.89
C LYS A 209 -29.45 -8.24 16.61
N GLY A 210 -30.32 -7.34 16.17
CA GLY A 210 -31.65 -7.16 16.74
C GLY A 210 -32.63 -8.30 16.39
N ALA A 211 -32.30 -9.15 15.42
CA ALA A 211 -33.09 -10.31 14.97
C ALA A 211 -34.57 -10.02 14.63
N ASN A 212 -34.94 -8.76 14.40
CA ASN A 212 -36.30 -8.36 14.06
C ASN A 212 -36.49 -8.38 12.53
N LYS A 213 -37.34 -9.28 12.05
CA LYS A 213 -37.59 -9.49 10.61
C LYS A 213 -38.19 -8.25 9.92
N ASP A 214 -39.05 -7.50 10.60
CA ASP A 214 -39.68 -6.31 10.04
C ASP A 214 -38.67 -5.18 9.87
N VAL A 215 -37.78 -5.00 10.85
CA VAL A 215 -36.67 -4.03 10.79
C VAL A 215 -35.69 -4.39 9.67
N LEU A 216 -35.36 -5.67 9.51
CA LEU A 216 -34.51 -6.14 8.41
C LEU A 216 -35.15 -5.88 7.04
N LYS A 217 -36.46 -6.15 6.91
CA LYS A 217 -37.19 -5.88 5.66
C LYS A 217 -37.19 -4.38 5.32
N GLN A 218 -37.52 -3.52 6.29
CA GLN A 218 -37.47 -2.07 6.10
C GLN A 218 -36.07 -1.57 5.75
N PHE A 219 -35.04 -2.13 6.38
CA PHE A 219 -33.66 -1.81 6.06
C PHE A 219 -33.32 -2.15 4.60
N GLU A 220 -33.69 -3.33 4.11
CA GLU A 220 -33.45 -3.73 2.72
C GLU A 220 -34.25 -2.88 1.73
N ASP A 221 -35.48 -2.48 2.05
CA ASP A 221 -36.26 -1.54 1.23
C ASP A 221 -35.56 -0.17 1.11
N ILE A 222 -35.05 0.37 2.23
CA ILE A 222 -34.26 1.62 2.25
C ILE A 222 -32.99 1.44 1.43
N ARG A 223 -32.27 0.33 1.62
CA ARG A 223 -31.03 0.02 0.90
C ARG A 223 -31.28 -0.01 -0.61
N LYS A 224 -32.34 -0.68 -1.04
CA LYS A 224 -32.75 -0.74 -2.46
C LYS A 224 -33.04 0.66 -3.01
N ALA A 225 -33.83 1.46 -2.31
CA ALA A 225 -34.14 2.83 -2.73
C ALA A 225 -32.90 3.73 -2.83
N LEU A 226 -31.94 3.58 -1.91
CA LEU A 226 -30.67 4.32 -1.97
C LEU A 226 -29.80 3.88 -3.15
N LYS A 227 -29.81 2.58 -3.48
CA LYS A 227 -29.09 2.02 -4.62
C LYS A 227 -29.67 2.51 -5.94
N ASP A 228 -30.99 2.49 -6.08
CA ASP A 228 -31.69 2.93 -7.29
C ASP A 228 -31.44 4.43 -7.58
N ARG A 229 -31.15 5.22 -6.54
CA ARG A 229 -30.77 6.64 -6.64
C ARG A 229 -29.28 6.89 -6.85
N GLY A 230 -28.45 5.84 -6.99
CA GLY A 230 -26.99 5.95 -7.10
C GLY A 230 -26.29 6.54 -5.88
N LEU A 231 -26.94 6.55 -4.70
CA LEU A 231 -26.38 7.10 -3.47
C LEU A 231 -25.47 6.10 -2.75
N ILE A 232 -25.67 4.81 -3.04
CA ILE A 232 -24.81 3.68 -2.69
C ILE A 232 -24.63 2.80 -3.94
N ASP A 233 -23.50 2.09 -4.05
CA ASP A 233 -23.24 1.16 -5.17
C ASP A 233 -23.83 -0.25 -4.91
N GLY A 234 -24.41 -0.48 -3.72
CA GLY A 234 -24.96 -1.78 -3.29
C GLY A 234 -23.90 -2.84 -2.99
N SER A 235 -22.63 -2.53 -3.21
CA SER A 235 -21.51 -3.39 -2.93
C SER A 235 -21.23 -3.36 -1.42
N LYS A 236 -20.92 -4.52 -0.81
CA LYS A 236 -20.44 -4.52 0.59
C LYS A 236 -19.15 -3.69 0.62
N VAL A 237 -18.80 -3.07 1.75
CA VAL A 237 -17.54 -2.30 1.85
C VAL A 237 -16.33 -3.10 1.33
N ASN A 238 -16.38 -4.43 1.46
CA ASN A 238 -15.41 -5.38 0.92
C ASN A 238 -15.24 -5.32 -0.62
N THR A 239 -16.32 -5.11 -1.37
CA THR A 239 -16.32 -5.05 -2.85
C THR A 239 -15.83 -3.69 -3.37
N THR A 240 -16.20 -2.58 -2.71
CA THR A 240 -15.59 -1.26 -3.00
C THR A 240 -14.08 -1.26 -2.72
N LEU A 241 -13.64 -1.98 -1.67
CA LEU A 241 -12.22 -2.14 -1.35
C LEU A 241 -11.47 -2.98 -2.39
N LEU A 242 -12.09 -4.03 -2.93
CA LEU A 242 -11.53 -4.83 -4.04
C LEU A 242 -11.42 -4.05 -5.36
N ALA A 243 -12.25 -3.04 -5.59
CA ALA A 243 -12.15 -2.15 -6.74
C ALA A 243 -11.07 -1.06 -6.58
N ILE A 244 -10.73 -0.71 -5.33
CA ILE A 244 -9.68 0.28 -5.00
C ILE A 244 -8.28 -0.33 -5.09
N TYR A 245 -8.17 -1.63 -4.89
CA TYR A 245 -6.94 -2.39 -5.02
C TYR A 245 -7.29 -3.80 -5.54
N PRO A 246 -7.18 -4.05 -6.85
CA PRO A 246 -7.48 -5.35 -7.44
C PRO A 246 -6.57 -6.42 -6.88
N GLN A 247 -7.03 -7.67 -6.91
CA GLN A 247 -6.17 -8.80 -6.56
C GLN A 247 -4.94 -8.85 -7.49
N PRO A 248 -3.80 -9.40 -7.02
CA PRO A 248 -2.50 -9.40 -7.70
C PRO A 248 -2.47 -9.88 -9.16
N HIS A 249 -3.49 -10.64 -9.57
CA HIS A 249 -3.52 -11.35 -10.85
C HIS A 249 -4.33 -10.64 -11.93
N VAL A 250 -4.80 -9.42 -11.68
CA VAL A 250 -5.48 -8.62 -12.71
C VAL A 250 -4.47 -7.61 -13.27
N PRO A 251 -3.98 -7.81 -14.51
CA PRO A 251 -3.17 -6.82 -15.22
C PRO A 251 -3.76 -5.43 -15.06
N TRP A 252 -2.91 -4.43 -14.81
CA TRP A 252 -3.33 -3.03 -14.62
C TRP A 252 -4.17 -2.48 -15.79
N GLU A 253 -4.01 -3.07 -16.97
CA GLU A 253 -4.74 -2.83 -18.21
C GLU A 253 -6.22 -3.27 -18.17
N LEU A 254 -6.56 -4.19 -17.27
CA LEU A 254 -7.91 -4.76 -17.10
C LEU A 254 -8.67 -4.11 -15.94
N LEU A 255 -8.11 -3.08 -15.31
CA LEU A 255 -8.74 -2.37 -14.22
C LEU A 255 -9.65 -1.26 -14.74
N PRO A 256 -10.87 -1.12 -14.20
CA PRO A 256 -11.70 0.02 -14.55
C PRO A 256 -10.99 1.31 -14.13
N VAL A 257 -10.76 2.18 -15.12
CA VAL A 257 -10.22 3.53 -14.88
C VAL A 257 -11.25 4.25 -14.00
N PRO A 258 -10.87 4.77 -12.81
CA PRO A 258 -11.79 5.56 -12.02
C PRO A 258 -12.13 6.84 -12.76
N GLU A 259 -13.42 7.11 -12.97
CA GLU A 259 -13.93 8.45 -13.31
C GLU A 259 -13.61 9.46 -12.20
#